data_AF-A0A9D2BMX8-F1
#
_entry.id   AF-A0A9D2BMX8-F1
#
_cell.length_a   1.000
_cell.length_b   1.000
_cell.length_c   1.000
_cell.angle_alpha   90.00
_cell.angle_beta   90.00
_cell.angle_gamma   90.00
#
_symmetry.space_group_name_H-M   'P 1'
#
loop_
_entity.id
_entity.type
_entity.pdbx_description
1 polymer ?
#
loop_
_entity_poly.entity_id
_entity_poly.type
_entity_poly.pdbx_seq_one_letter_code
_entity_poly.pdbx_strand_id
1 'polypeptide(L)'
;SLLGEDMATASGNGTTPESAITVGPLGEVDASSEIIEYYFGSLKDFSDLVKNSDPYVEKIENIEADLKTIASKYGDVDFDKDYNFYVTDQNNIYSDINYDLSINENESIKIALSYDLSGETNSINVEYNASGFENFEAMKINDQSCQFAKEIVTLFNGEQEFKCYNQTAEKFNALETDFNNQTLTLGNYGLGVNDNQDETEVAMRILGAEKDYRFRLTYQTEIDLEKLV
;
A
#
# COMPACT_ATOMS: atom_id res chain seq x y z
N SER A 1 25.69 4.09 4.97
CA SER A 1 25.40 3.47 6.27
C SER A 1 24.57 4.42 7.09
N LEU A 2 23.26 4.37 6.88
CA LEU A 2 22.21 4.83 7.81
C LEU A 2 21.06 3.84 7.59
N LEU A 3 21.26 2.66 8.16
CA LEU A 3 20.22 1.67 8.45
C LEU A 3 19.86 1.90 9.93
N GLY A 4 18.57 1.83 10.24
CA GLY A 4 18.08 1.79 11.60
C GLY A 4 17.50 3.13 12.05
N GLU A 5 16.28 3.43 11.60
CA GLU A 5 15.31 3.97 12.54
C GLU A 5 14.41 2.80 12.93
N ASP A 6 14.42 2.55 14.24
CA ASP A 6 13.71 1.49 14.92
C ASP A 6 12.23 1.53 14.53
N MET A 7 11.78 0.56 13.73
CA MET A 7 10.42 0.08 13.90
C MET A 7 10.37 -0.53 15.29
N ALA A 8 9.79 0.20 16.23
CA ALA A 8 9.40 -0.34 17.51
C ALA A 8 8.48 -1.54 17.23
N THR A 9 9.04 -2.74 17.28
CA THR A 9 8.25 -3.97 17.42
C THR A 9 7.59 -3.90 18.78
N ALA A 10 6.41 -3.29 18.85
CA ALA A 10 5.52 -3.48 19.97
C ALA A 10 5.13 -4.96 19.96
N SER A 11 5.76 -5.76 20.82
CA SER A 11 5.32 -7.11 21.12
C SER A 11 4.00 -7.01 21.90
N GLY A 12 2.91 -6.75 21.19
CA GLY A 12 1.56 -6.86 21.74
C GLY A 12 1.23 -8.33 21.89
N ASN A 13 1.38 -8.88 23.10
CA ASN A 13 0.75 -10.14 23.51
C ASN A 13 -0.76 -9.93 23.60
N GLY A 14 -1.42 -9.58 22.48
CA GLY A 14 -2.87 -9.45 22.42
C GLY A 14 -3.51 -10.79 22.80
N THR A 15 -4.38 -10.78 23.79
CA THR A 15 -5.14 -11.99 24.17
C THR A 15 -6.39 -12.11 23.31
N THR A 16 -7.02 -13.28 23.25
CA THR A 16 -8.38 -13.39 22.65
C THR A 16 -9.40 -12.95 23.71
N PRO A 17 -10.38 -12.10 23.39
CA PRO A 17 -11.35 -11.62 24.36
C PRO A 17 -12.23 -12.77 24.88
N GLU A 18 -12.43 -12.85 26.21
CA GLU A 18 -13.39 -13.78 26.81
C GLU A 18 -14.86 -13.33 26.62
N SER A 19 -15.07 -12.08 26.20
CA SER A 19 -16.38 -11.50 25.91
C SER A 19 -16.29 -10.42 24.83
N ALA A 20 -17.40 -10.15 24.14
CA ALA A 20 -17.43 -9.28 22.97
C ALA A 20 -17.18 -7.79 23.32
N ILE A 21 -16.15 -7.20 22.71
CA ILE A 21 -15.67 -5.81 22.88
C ILE A 21 -16.50 -4.86 22.01
N THR A 22 -16.53 -3.55 22.27
CA THR A 22 -17.26 -2.57 21.45
C THR A 22 -16.28 -1.55 20.89
N VAL A 23 -16.36 -1.21 19.61
CA VAL A 23 -15.51 -0.16 19.01
C VAL A 23 -16.21 1.19 19.02
N GLY A 24 -15.42 2.26 19.15
CA GLY A 24 -15.91 3.64 19.11
C GLY A 24 -16.30 4.08 17.69
N PRO A 25 -16.99 5.22 17.55
CA PRO A 25 -17.19 5.87 16.25
C PRO A 25 -15.91 6.62 15.80
N LEU A 26 -15.79 6.86 14.49
CA LEU A 26 -14.72 7.65 13.88
C LEU A 26 -14.60 9.04 14.51
N GLY A 27 -13.38 9.46 14.85
CA GLY A 27 -13.03 10.80 15.33
C GLY A 27 -13.36 11.11 16.79
N GLU A 28 -13.90 10.14 17.56
CA GLU A 28 -14.21 10.33 18.98
C GLU A 28 -13.20 9.67 19.94
N VAL A 29 -12.05 9.21 19.43
CA VAL A 29 -11.06 8.42 20.18
C VAL A 29 -9.78 9.23 20.47
N ASP A 30 -9.20 9.10 21.67
CA ASP A 30 -7.98 9.79 22.11
C ASP A 30 -6.75 8.88 22.00
N ALA A 31 -6.04 8.97 20.87
CA ALA A 31 -4.90 8.12 20.53
C ALA A 31 -3.63 8.35 21.39
N SER A 32 -3.57 9.43 22.17
CA SER A 32 -2.32 9.88 22.80
C SER A 32 -1.82 9.02 23.97
N SER A 33 -2.62 8.03 24.42
CA SER A 33 -2.30 7.20 25.59
C SER A 33 -2.83 5.76 25.54
N GLU A 34 -3.15 5.25 24.34
CA GLU A 34 -3.79 3.94 24.18
C GLU A 34 -2.84 2.75 24.41
N ILE A 35 -3.39 1.64 24.88
CA ILE A 35 -2.71 0.36 25.01
C ILE A 35 -3.44 -0.69 24.16
N ILE A 36 -2.70 -1.43 23.33
CA ILE A 36 -3.22 -2.59 22.59
C ILE A 36 -3.65 -3.67 23.59
N GLU A 37 -4.94 -4.01 23.59
CA GLU A 37 -5.49 -5.10 24.43
C GLU A 37 -5.64 -6.41 23.64
N TYR A 38 -6.05 -6.31 22.38
CA TYR A 38 -6.41 -7.47 21.56
C TYR A 38 -5.80 -7.38 20.16
N TYR A 39 -5.48 -8.54 19.60
CA TYR A 39 -4.97 -8.70 18.23
C TYR A 39 -5.82 -9.71 17.48
N PHE A 40 -6.16 -9.38 16.23
CA PHE A 40 -6.86 -10.28 15.32
C PHE A 40 -6.10 -10.34 13.99
N GLY A 41 -5.61 -11.54 13.66
CA GLY A 41 -4.95 -11.84 12.38
C GLY A 41 -5.92 -12.25 11.26
N SER A 42 -7.23 -12.17 11.51
CA SER A 42 -8.25 -12.55 10.52
C SER A 42 -9.48 -11.65 10.64
N LEU A 43 -10.04 -11.27 9.48
CA LEU A 43 -11.27 -10.48 9.41
C LEU A 43 -12.45 -11.21 10.05
N LYS A 44 -12.48 -12.54 9.94
CA LYS A 44 -13.53 -13.37 10.52
C LYS A 44 -13.50 -13.34 12.05
N ASP A 45 -12.33 -13.56 12.66
CA ASP A 45 -12.23 -13.57 14.13
C ASP A 45 -12.48 -12.18 14.71
N PHE A 46 -12.02 -11.13 14.01
CA PHE A 46 -12.36 -9.75 14.32
C PHE A 46 -13.88 -9.54 14.31
N SER A 47 -14.55 -9.90 13.21
CA SER A 47 -16.01 -9.75 13.08
C SER A 47 -16.81 -10.53 14.12
N ASP A 48 -16.36 -11.72 14.50
CA ASP A 48 -17.09 -12.57 15.45
C ASP A 48 -16.95 -12.06 16.91
N LEU A 49 -15.85 -11.39 17.25
CA LEU A 49 -15.47 -11.06 18.62
C LEU A 49 -15.54 -9.56 18.95
N VAL A 50 -15.64 -8.69 17.95
CA VAL A 50 -15.74 -7.24 18.09
C VAL A 50 -17.14 -6.76 17.72
N LYS A 51 -17.90 -6.23 18.66
CA LYS A 51 -19.22 -5.63 18.42
C LYS A 51 -19.10 -4.31 17.67
N ASN A 52 -20.09 -4.02 16.83
CA ASN A 52 -20.15 -2.87 15.94
C ASN A 52 -19.05 -2.87 14.85
N SER A 53 -18.41 -4.03 14.60
CA SER A 53 -17.44 -4.18 13.51
C SER A 53 -18.08 -4.19 12.13
N ASP A 54 -19.39 -4.46 12.02
CA ASP A 54 -20.08 -4.71 10.75
C ASP A 54 -19.80 -3.65 9.67
N PRO A 55 -19.86 -2.32 9.94
CA PRO A 55 -19.57 -1.32 8.91
C PRO A 55 -18.15 -1.39 8.37
N TYR A 56 -17.18 -1.65 9.25
CA TYR A 56 -15.76 -1.78 8.91
C TYR A 56 -15.50 -3.03 8.05
N VAL A 57 -16.11 -4.15 8.45
CA VAL A 57 -16.02 -5.42 7.73
C VAL A 57 -16.64 -5.26 6.34
N GLU A 58 -17.81 -4.63 6.23
CA GLU A 58 -18.49 -4.39 4.95
C GLU A 58 -17.63 -3.53 4.01
N LYS A 59 -16.95 -2.49 4.52
CA LYS A 59 -16.05 -1.66 3.69
C LYS A 59 -14.83 -2.41 3.19
N ILE A 60 -14.18 -3.21 4.04
CA ILE A 60 -13.06 -4.07 3.64
C ILE A 60 -13.52 -5.07 2.57
N GLU A 61 -14.68 -5.72 2.76
CA GLU A 61 -15.24 -6.66 1.78
C GLU A 61 -15.56 -5.99 0.44
N ASN A 62 -16.07 -4.76 0.45
CA ASN A 62 -16.33 -3.98 -0.76
C ASN A 62 -15.02 -3.60 -1.48
N ILE A 63 -14.00 -3.15 -0.75
CA ILE A 63 -12.66 -2.89 -1.31
C ILE A 63 -12.10 -4.15 -1.95
N GLU A 64 -12.20 -5.31 -1.29
CA GLU A 64 -11.73 -6.58 -1.88
C GLU A 64 -12.50 -6.97 -3.13
N ALA A 65 -13.81 -6.71 -3.19
CA ALA A 65 -14.62 -6.96 -4.37
C ALA A 65 -14.21 -6.05 -5.55
N ASP A 66 -13.94 -4.78 -5.27
CA ASP A 66 -13.48 -3.81 -6.26
C ASP A 66 -12.05 -4.13 -6.74
N LEU A 67 -11.15 -4.49 -5.83
CA LEU A 67 -9.79 -4.95 -6.16
C LEU A 67 -9.82 -6.16 -7.08
N LYS A 68 -10.66 -7.17 -6.79
CA LYS A 68 -10.84 -8.34 -7.66
C LYS A 68 -11.41 -7.95 -9.03
N THR A 69 -12.33 -6.99 -9.06
CA THR A 69 -12.91 -6.47 -10.30
C THR A 69 -11.85 -5.78 -11.16
N ILE A 70 -11.00 -4.93 -10.56
CA ILE A 70 -9.88 -4.30 -11.25
C ILE A 70 -8.90 -5.37 -11.75
N ALA A 71 -8.47 -6.28 -10.86
CA ALA A 71 -7.50 -7.32 -11.17
C ALA A 71 -7.94 -8.20 -12.36
N SER A 72 -9.24 -8.52 -12.45
CA SER A 72 -9.79 -9.32 -13.55
C SER A 72 -9.61 -8.71 -14.96
N LYS A 73 -9.33 -7.40 -15.05
CA LYS A 73 -9.02 -6.73 -16.33
C LYS A 73 -7.62 -7.06 -16.84
N TYR A 74 -6.72 -7.52 -15.96
CA TYR A 74 -5.30 -7.72 -16.21
C TYR A 74 -4.88 -9.20 -16.30
N GLY A 75 -5.81 -10.13 -16.07
CA GLY A 75 -5.61 -11.57 -16.27
C GLY A 75 -6.03 -12.40 -15.06
N ASP A 76 -5.51 -13.63 -14.99
CA ASP A 76 -5.62 -14.48 -13.80
C ASP A 76 -4.63 -13.96 -12.75
N VAL A 77 -5.11 -13.11 -11.84
CA VAL A 77 -4.32 -12.51 -10.77
C VAL A 77 -4.45 -13.34 -9.50
N ASP A 78 -3.32 -13.76 -8.95
CA ASP A 78 -3.25 -14.35 -7.61
C ASP A 78 -3.44 -13.24 -6.56
N PHE A 79 -4.30 -13.49 -5.58
CA PHE A 79 -4.76 -12.48 -4.61
C PHE A 79 -4.56 -12.99 -3.20
N ASP A 80 -3.44 -12.60 -2.60
CA ASP A 80 -3.11 -12.88 -1.21
C ASP A 80 -3.48 -11.68 -0.33
N LYS A 81 -3.94 -11.98 0.88
CA LYS A 81 -4.35 -10.97 1.85
C LYS A 81 -3.87 -11.32 3.26
N ASP A 82 -3.45 -10.30 3.98
CA ASP A 82 -3.03 -10.38 5.38
C ASP A 82 -3.69 -9.25 6.17
N TYR A 83 -4.18 -9.57 7.36
CA TYR A 83 -4.88 -8.62 8.23
C TYR A 83 -4.23 -8.57 9.60
N ASN A 84 -4.07 -7.37 10.12
CA ASN A 84 -3.63 -7.15 11.48
C ASN A 84 -4.52 -6.06 12.09
N PHE A 85 -5.47 -6.47 12.93
CA PHE A 85 -6.31 -5.54 13.68
C PHE A 85 -5.86 -5.51 15.14
N TYR A 86 -5.63 -4.32 15.68
CA TYR A 86 -5.28 -4.09 17.07
C TYR A 86 -6.37 -3.26 17.74
N VAL A 87 -7.06 -3.84 18.71
CA VAL A 87 -8.11 -3.14 19.47
C VAL A 87 -7.52 -2.65 20.79
N THR A 88 -7.76 -1.39 21.12
CA THR A 88 -7.20 -0.75 22.31
C THR A 88 -8.19 -0.66 23.46
N ASP A 89 -7.66 -0.36 24.64
CA ASP A 89 -8.42 -0.12 25.88
C ASP A 89 -9.35 1.10 25.80
N GLN A 90 -9.21 1.93 24.76
CA GLN A 90 -10.07 3.08 24.47
C GLN A 90 -11.08 2.83 23.34
N ASN A 91 -11.25 1.57 22.93
CA ASN A 91 -12.14 1.16 21.84
C ASN A 91 -11.73 1.69 20.46
N ASN A 92 -10.46 2.07 20.27
CA ASN A 92 -9.88 2.31 18.95
C ASN A 92 -9.57 0.99 18.23
N ILE A 93 -9.33 1.08 16.94
CA ILE A 93 -8.83 -0.01 16.12
C ILE A 93 -7.72 0.52 15.23
N TYR A 94 -6.50 0.02 15.40
CA TYR A 94 -5.45 0.17 14.41
C TYR A 94 -5.52 -1.01 13.44
N SER A 95 -5.58 -0.72 12.14
CA SER A 95 -5.76 -1.70 11.09
C SER A 95 -4.60 -1.62 10.12
N ASP A 96 -3.80 -2.69 10.03
CA ASP A 96 -2.82 -2.88 8.95
C ASP A 96 -3.28 -4.02 8.04
N ILE A 97 -3.69 -3.68 6.82
CA ILE A 97 -4.24 -4.61 5.84
C ILE A 97 -3.33 -4.62 4.62
N ASN A 98 -2.83 -5.80 4.26
CA ASN A 98 -1.94 -5.97 3.11
C ASN A 98 -2.62 -6.84 2.04
N TYR A 99 -2.51 -6.41 0.79
CA TYR A 99 -2.90 -7.19 -0.39
C TYR A 99 -1.69 -7.37 -1.30
N ASP A 100 -1.40 -8.61 -1.66
CA ASP A 100 -0.37 -8.97 -2.64
C ASP A 100 -1.07 -9.53 -3.89
N LEU A 101 -0.97 -8.79 -5.00
CA LEU A 101 -1.59 -9.13 -6.27
C LEU A 101 -0.50 -9.54 -7.26
N SER A 102 -0.44 -10.80 -7.65
CA SER A 102 0.55 -11.30 -8.62
C SER A 102 -0.14 -11.62 -9.95
N ILE A 103 0.21 -10.88 -11.01
CA ILE A 103 -0.39 -11.06 -12.35
C ILE A 103 0.32 -12.19 -13.09
N ASN A 104 1.65 -12.22 -12.97
CA ASN A 104 2.52 -13.24 -13.51
C ASN A 104 3.88 -13.17 -12.80
N GLU A 105 4.84 -14.00 -13.21
CA GLU A 105 6.19 -14.03 -12.62
C GLU A 105 6.96 -12.70 -12.73
N ASN A 106 6.55 -11.82 -13.64
CA ASN A 106 7.21 -10.55 -13.91
C ASN A 106 6.45 -9.33 -13.43
N GLU A 107 5.22 -9.45 -12.93
CA GLU A 107 4.39 -8.28 -12.62
C GLU A 107 3.54 -8.51 -11.36
N SER A 108 3.69 -7.61 -10.39
CA SER A 108 2.97 -7.65 -9.11
C SER A 108 2.67 -6.27 -8.56
N ILE A 109 1.62 -6.19 -7.75
CA ILE A 109 1.24 -5.03 -6.95
C ILE A 109 1.16 -5.44 -5.49
N LYS A 110 1.76 -4.65 -4.61
CA LYS A 110 1.56 -4.72 -3.17
C LYS A 110 0.78 -3.49 -2.72
N ILE A 111 -0.24 -3.69 -1.91
CA ILE A 111 -1.05 -2.63 -1.33
C ILE A 111 -0.97 -2.79 0.19
N ALA A 112 -0.49 -1.77 0.89
CA ALA A 112 -0.51 -1.72 2.35
C ALA A 112 -1.41 -0.55 2.77
N LEU A 113 -2.46 -0.87 3.52
CA LEU A 113 -3.37 0.09 4.15
C LEU A 113 -3.05 0.11 5.63
N SER A 114 -2.84 1.29 6.20
CA SER A 114 -2.70 1.48 7.64
C SER A 114 -3.63 2.61 8.07
N TYR A 115 -4.61 2.31 8.93
CA TYR A 115 -5.55 3.31 9.41
C TYR A 115 -6.05 3.05 10.82
N ASP A 116 -6.55 4.10 11.48
CA ASP A 116 -7.22 4.01 12.78
C ASP A 116 -8.49 4.86 12.87
N LEU A 117 -9.26 4.68 13.94
CA LEU A 117 -10.54 5.38 14.13
C LEU A 117 -10.39 6.81 14.64
N SER A 118 -9.24 7.20 15.17
CA SER A 118 -8.95 8.60 15.51
C SER A 118 -8.71 9.44 14.24
N GLY A 119 -8.26 8.78 13.18
CA GLY A 119 -7.84 9.42 11.93
C GLY A 119 -6.46 10.07 12.01
N GLU A 120 -5.68 9.80 13.07
CA GLU A 120 -4.27 10.20 13.15
C GLU A 120 -3.38 9.38 12.21
N THR A 121 -3.75 8.13 11.96
CA THR A 121 -3.12 7.26 10.96
C THR A 121 -4.11 6.93 9.86
N ASN A 122 -3.76 7.23 8.62
CA ASN A 122 -4.55 6.90 7.43
C ASN A 122 -3.68 6.94 6.17
N SER A 123 -2.94 5.88 5.89
CA SER A 123 -2.01 5.83 4.76
C SER A 123 -2.19 4.61 3.90
N ILE A 124 -2.07 4.81 2.58
CA ILE A 124 -1.95 3.74 1.60
C ILE A 124 -0.58 3.80 0.97
N ASN A 125 0.04 2.63 0.82
CA ASN A 125 1.22 2.43 0.00
C ASN A 125 0.92 1.41 -1.09
N VAL A 126 1.09 1.81 -2.35
CA VAL A 126 1.01 0.96 -3.52
C VAL A 126 2.41 0.79 -4.10
N GLU A 127 2.94 -0.43 -4.08
CA GLU A 127 4.19 -0.80 -4.73
C GLU A 127 3.89 -1.66 -5.97
N TYR A 128 4.11 -1.10 -7.16
CA TYR A 128 4.07 -1.83 -8.43
C TYR A 128 5.49 -2.25 -8.82
N ASN A 129 5.66 -3.55 -9.09
CA ASN A 129 6.92 -4.12 -9.56
C ASN A 129 6.70 -4.81 -10.90
N ALA A 130 7.58 -4.51 -11.85
CA ALA A 130 7.65 -5.19 -13.14
C ALA A 130 9.10 -5.61 -13.47
N SER A 131 9.31 -6.76 -14.11
CA SER A 131 10.62 -7.28 -14.54
C SER A 131 10.62 -7.73 -16.00
N GLY A 132 11.76 -8.21 -16.51
CA GLY A 132 11.88 -8.66 -17.90
C GLY A 132 12.23 -7.55 -18.90
N PHE A 133 12.58 -6.35 -18.44
CA PHE A 133 12.87 -5.24 -19.36
C PHE A 133 14.28 -5.34 -19.93
N GLU A 134 14.41 -5.29 -21.25
CA GLU A 134 15.72 -5.34 -21.92
C GLU A 134 16.44 -3.98 -21.95
N ASN A 135 15.69 -2.88 -21.90
CA ASN A 135 16.21 -1.52 -22.05
C ASN A 135 15.25 -0.47 -21.47
N PHE A 136 15.72 0.78 -21.41
CA PHE A 136 14.94 1.90 -20.88
C PHE A 136 13.67 2.20 -21.66
N GLU A 137 13.67 2.04 -22.99
CA GLU A 137 12.49 2.32 -23.83
C GLU A 137 11.29 1.49 -23.40
N ALA A 138 11.51 0.21 -23.06
CA ALA A 138 10.46 -0.67 -22.57
C ALA A 138 9.91 -0.28 -21.18
N MET A 139 10.67 0.52 -20.40
CA MET A 139 10.27 1.02 -19.08
C MET A 139 9.72 2.45 -19.10
N LYS A 140 9.71 3.13 -20.26
CA LYS A 140 9.25 4.52 -20.33
C LYS A 140 7.80 4.67 -19.84
N ILE A 141 7.58 5.71 -19.05
CA ILE A 141 6.26 6.03 -18.54
C ILE A 141 5.52 6.87 -19.56
N ASN A 142 4.36 6.39 -19.99
CA ASN A 142 3.43 7.08 -20.88
C ASN A 142 2.00 6.90 -20.36
N ASP A 143 1.02 7.37 -21.14
CA ASP A 143 -0.39 7.34 -20.77
C ASP A 143 -0.93 5.93 -20.50
N GLN A 144 -0.34 4.89 -21.12
CA GLN A 144 -0.70 3.49 -20.96
C GLN A 144 0.17 2.75 -19.93
N SER A 145 1.25 3.35 -19.43
CA SER A 145 2.09 2.71 -18.41
C SER A 145 1.39 2.69 -17.05
N CYS A 146 1.65 1.63 -16.28
CA CYS A 146 1.20 1.45 -14.89
C CYS A 146 -0.34 1.60 -14.70
N GLN A 147 -1.17 1.24 -15.68
CA GLN A 147 -2.64 1.40 -15.55
C GLN A 147 -3.20 0.68 -14.33
N PHE A 148 -2.70 -0.53 -14.05
CA PHE A 148 -3.19 -1.29 -12.91
C PHE A 148 -2.94 -0.52 -11.60
N ALA A 149 -1.73 -0.01 -11.38
CA ALA A 149 -1.42 0.82 -10.21
C ALA A 149 -2.29 2.10 -10.13
N LYS A 150 -2.55 2.75 -11.28
CA LYS A 150 -3.42 3.94 -11.34
C LYS A 150 -4.87 3.62 -10.96
N GLU A 151 -5.43 2.50 -11.43
CA GLU A 151 -6.77 2.07 -11.04
C GLU A 151 -6.87 1.76 -9.55
N ILE A 152 -5.84 1.12 -8.98
CA ILE A 152 -5.74 0.87 -7.53
C ILE A 152 -5.72 2.18 -6.75
N VAL A 153 -4.84 3.13 -7.08
CA VAL A 153 -4.81 4.43 -6.40
C VAL A 153 -6.14 5.18 -6.53
N THR A 154 -6.78 5.10 -7.70
CA THR A 154 -8.08 5.74 -7.95
C THR A 154 -9.19 5.14 -7.06
N LEU A 155 -9.16 3.83 -6.78
CA LEU A 155 -10.09 3.19 -5.86
C LEU A 155 -10.07 3.88 -4.49
N PHE A 156 -8.87 4.12 -3.95
CA PHE A 156 -8.69 4.68 -2.61
C PHE A 156 -8.83 6.21 -2.58
N ASN A 157 -8.28 6.95 -3.55
CA ASN A 157 -8.23 8.42 -3.45
C ASN A 157 -8.89 9.19 -4.61
N GLY A 158 -9.42 8.48 -5.60
CA GLY A 158 -10.07 9.08 -6.77
C GLY A 158 -9.09 9.62 -7.82
N GLU A 159 -9.64 10.18 -8.90
CA GLU A 159 -8.86 10.54 -10.10
C GLU A 159 -8.00 11.80 -9.96
N GLN A 160 -8.25 12.63 -8.95
CA GLN A 160 -7.56 13.93 -8.79
C GLN A 160 -6.08 13.77 -8.35
N GLU A 161 -5.67 12.57 -7.94
CA GLU A 161 -4.43 12.31 -7.20
C GLU A 161 -3.18 11.92 -8.01
N PHE A 162 -3.07 12.34 -9.28
CA PHE A 162 -1.92 11.95 -10.15
C PHE A 162 -0.93 13.07 -10.48
N LYS A 163 -1.01 14.24 -9.84
CA LYS A 163 -0.07 15.34 -10.15
C LYS A 163 1.37 14.97 -9.80
N CYS A 164 1.61 14.42 -8.59
CA CYS A 164 2.93 13.98 -8.16
C CYS A 164 3.46 12.81 -9.03
N TYR A 165 2.58 11.88 -9.43
CA TYR A 165 2.91 10.80 -10.36
C TYR A 165 3.40 11.33 -11.72
N ASN A 166 2.68 12.29 -12.32
CA ASN A 166 3.02 12.82 -13.64
C ASN A 166 4.38 13.55 -13.63
N GLN A 167 4.64 14.34 -12.59
CA GLN A 167 5.95 15.01 -12.43
C GLN A 167 7.08 14.01 -12.23
N THR A 168 6.85 12.97 -11.43
CA THR A 168 7.81 11.89 -11.22
C THR A 168 8.06 11.11 -12.52
N ALA A 169 7.03 10.86 -13.33
CA ALA A 169 7.13 10.21 -14.64
C ALA A 169 7.99 11.00 -15.64
N GLU A 170 7.82 12.33 -15.70
CA GLU A 170 8.65 13.20 -16.55
C GLU A 170 10.12 13.15 -16.14
N LYS A 171 10.39 13.27 -14.83
CA LYS A 171 11.74 13.16 -14.26
C LYS A 171 12.34 11.77 -14.52
N PHE A 172 11.54 10.73 -14.37
CA PHE A 172 11.96 9.36 -14.62
C PHE A 172 12.37 9.18 -16.08
N ASN A 173 11.52 9.57 -17.03
CA ASN A 173 11.82 9.47 -18.46
C ASN A 173 13.09 10.24 -18.87
N ALA A 174 13.40 11.34 -18.18
CA ALA A 174 14.64 12.10 -18.42
C ALA A 174 15.92 11.32 -18.04
N LEU A 175 15.81 10.25 -17.25
CA LEU A 175 16.94 9.37 -16.90
C LEU A 175 17.43 8.52 -18.08
N GLU A 176 16.76 8.50 -19.23
CA GLU A 176 17.15 7.69 -20.39
C GLU A 176 18.60 7.92 -20.81
N THR A 177 19.01 9.19 -20.87
CA THR A 177 20.39 9.55 -21.26
C THR A 177 21.40 9.04 -20.23
N ASP A 178 21.08 9.20 -18.95
CA ASP A 178 21.93 8.72 -17.85
C ASP A 178 22.00 7.20 -17.81
N PHE A 179 20.89 6.51 -18.09
CA PHE A 179 20.84 5.06 -18.21
C PHE A 179 21.71 4.56 -19.36
N ASN A 180 21.58 5.15 -20.55
CA ASN A 180 22.31 4.71 -21.76
C ASN A 180 23.80 5.07 -21.72
N ASN A 181 24.18 6.17 -21.06
CA ASN A 181 25.58 6.59 -20.93
C ASN A 181 26.35 5.79 -19.90
N GLN A 182 25.63 5.06 -19.05
CA GLN A 182 26.26 4.23 -18.05
C GLN A 182 26.44 2.80 -18.58
N THR A 183 27.68 2.31 -18.62
CA THR A 183 28.00 0.86 -18.53
C THR A 183 27.72 0.36 -17.11
N LEU A 184 26.51 0.60 -16.61
CA LEU A 184 26.15 0.52 -15.21
C LEU A 184 25.93 -0.94 -14.82
N THR A 185 26.77 -1.45 -13.93
CA THR A 185 26.27 -2.38 -12.92
C THR A 185 25.34 -1.56 -12.02
N LEU A 186 24.04 -1.52 -12.34
CA LEU A 186 23.01 -1.01 -11.42
C LEU A 186 23.21 -1.72 -10.08
N GLY A 187 23.73 -0.99 -9.10
CA GLY A 187 23.93 -1.51 -7.75
C GLY A 187 22.60 -1.75 -7.03
N ASN A 188 22.66 -2.17 -5.77
CA ASN A 188 21.48 -2.55 -4.98
C ASN A 188 20.39 -1.46 -4.85
N TYR A 189 20.73 -0.18 -5.08
CA TYR A 189 19.80 0.94 -4.98
C TYR A 189 19.22 1.39 -6.32
N GLY A 190 19.76 0.90 -7.45
CA GLY A 190 19.31 1.24 -8.80
C GLY A 190 19.52 2.70 -9.21
N LEU A 191 18.80 3.11 -10.25
CA LEU A 191 18.69 4.48 -10.74
C LEU A 191 17.23 4.90 -10.63
N GLY A 192 16.92 6.06 -10.07
CA GLY A 192 15.53 6.48 -9.93
C GLY A 192 15.35 7.90 -9.46
N VAL A 193 14.09 8.30 -9.39
CA VAL A 193 13.63 9.63 -8.98
C VAL A 193 12.53 9.47 -7.93
N ASN A 194 12.37 10.49 -7.11
CA ASN A 194 11.20 10.67 -6.28
C ASN A 194 10.70 12.11 -6.38
N ASP A 195 9.44 12.28 -6.04
CA ASP A 195 8.82 13.57 -5.86
C ASP A 195 7.82 13.47 -4.70
N ASN A 196 7.56 14.61 -4.09
CA ASN A 196 6.54 14.73 -3.05
C ASN A 196 5.71 15.99 -3.30
N GLN A 197 4.40 15.86 -3.13
CA GLN A 197 3.50 16.98 -3.19
C GLN A 197 2.31 16.73 -2.28
N ASP A 198 2.01 17.72 -1.44
CA ASP A 198 0.96 17.62 -0.43
C ASP A 198 1.23 16.38 0.44
N GLU A 199 0.26 15.48 0.61
CA GLU A 199 0.41 14.23 1.38
C GLU A 199 0.85 13.04 0.53
N THR A 200 1.22 13.27 -0.74
CA THR A 200 1.54 12.21 -1.71
C THR A 200 3.04 12.16 -2.02
N GLU A 201 3.65 10.99 -1.84
CA GLU A 201 5.03 10.67 -2.25
C GLU A 201 5.01 9.63 -3.39
N VAL A 202 5.77 9.90 -4.45
CA VAL A 202 5.95 8.95 -5.56
C VAL A 202 7.43 8.72 -5.83
N ALA A 203 7.82 7.46 -5.98
CA ALA A 203 9.16 7.07 -6.38
C ALA A 203 9.12 6.09 -7.56
N MET A 204 9.99 6.30 -8.55
CA MET A 204 10.14 5.42 -9.71
C MET A 204 11.62 5.02 -9.86
N ARG A 205 11.89 3.71 -9.94
CA ARG A 205 13.26 3.18 -9.93
C ARG A 205 13.47 2.07 -10.95
N ILE A 206 14.67 2.04 -11.50
CA ILE A 206 15.23 0.97 -12.32
C ILE A 206 16.25 0.21 -11.47
N LEU A 207 16.05 -1.09 -11.31
CA LEU A 207 16.94 -1.97 -10.58
C LEU A 207 17.60 -2.95 -11.54
N GLY A 208 18.86 -3.28 -11.28
CA GLY A 208 19.54 -4.37 -11.99
C GLY A 208 18.98 -5.74 -11.58
N ALA A 209 18.98 -6.66 -12.53
CA ALA A 209 18.84 -8.10 -12.32
C ALA A 209 19.91 -8.84 -13.15
N GLU A 210 20.02 -10.16 -13.00
CA GLU A 210 21.14 -10.93 -13.58
C GLU A 210 21.23 -10.83 -15.11
N LYS A 211 20.10 -10.62 -15.81
CA LYS A 211 20.02 -10.62 -17.27
C LYS A 211 19.18 -9.49 -17.88
N ASP A 212 18.46 -8.74 -17.05
CA ASP A 212 17.43 -7.79 -17.42
C ASP A 212 17.32 -6.67 -16.37
N TYR A 213 16.34 -5.78 -16.56
CA TYR A 213 16.02 -4.68 -15.65
C TYR A 213 14.66 -4.88 -15.01
N ARG A 214 14.52 -4.34 -13.80
CA ARG A 214 13.26 -4.27 -13.07
C ARG A 214 12.83 -2.83 -12.86
N PHE A 215 11.56 -2.56 -13.05
CA PHE A 215 10.93 -1.29 -12.73
C PHE A 215 10.16 -1.41 -11.40
N ARG A 216 10.34 -0.42 -10.53
CA ARG A 216 9.55 -0.26 -9.31
C ARG A 216 8.92 1.12 -9.28
N LEU A 217 7.62 1.16 -9.07
CA LEU A 217 6.85 2.35 -8.71
C LEU A 217 6.36 2.20 -7.28
N THR A 218 6.64 3.18 -6.43
CA THR A 218 6.07 3.30 -5.09
C THR A 218 5.21 4.55 -5.09
N TYR A 219 3.98 4.44 -4.59
CA TYR A 219 3.04 5.54 -4.45
C TYR A 219 2.47 5.48 -3.03
N GLN A 220 2.72 6.51 -2.24
CA GLN A 220 2.25 6.64 -0.87
C GLN A 220 1.41 7.91 -0.73
N THR A 221 0.28 7.82 -0.05
CA THR A 221 -0.60 8.97 0.17
C THR A 221 -1.53 8.74 1.37
N GLU A 222 -2.16 9.81 1.85
CA GLU A 222 -3.21 9.75 2.87
C GLU A 222 -4.48 9.12 2.29
N ILE A 223 -5.17 8.24 3.03
CA ILE A 223 -6.42 7.60 2.56
C ILE A 223 -7.64 8.41 2.97
N ASP A 224 -8.62 8.48 2.07
CA ASP A 224 -9.99 8.86 2.40
C ASP A 224 -10.65 7.86 3.37
N LEU A 225 -10.64 8.17 4.66
CA LEU A 225 -11.20 7.33 5.72
C LEU A 225 -12.69 7.04 5.55
N GLU A 226 -13.46 7.89 4.86
CA GLU A 226 -14.86 7.59 4.55
C GLU A 226 -15.00 6.37 3.63
N LYS A 227 -13.93 5.92 2.97
CA LYS A 227 -13.92 4.65 2.21
C LYS A 227 -13.55 3.44 3.06
N LEU A 228 -13.01 3.65 4.26
CA LEU A 228 -12.52 2.58 5.15
C LEU A 228 -13.39 2.37 6.41
N VAL A 229 -14.08 3.41 6.89
CA VAL A 229 -14.84 3.44 8.17
C VAL A 229 -16.26 3.90 8.00
#